data_AF-X6GWD2-F1
#
_entry.id   AF-X6GWD2-F1
#
_cell.length_a   1.000
_cell.length_b   1.000
_cell.length_c   1.000
_cell.angle_alpha   90.00
_cell.angle_beta   90.00
_cell.angle_gamma   90.00
#
_symmetry.space_group_name_H-M   'P 1'
#
loop_
_entity.id
_entity.type
_entity.pdbx_description
1 polymer ?
#
loop_
_entity_poly.entity_id
_entity_poly.type
_entity_poly.pdbx_seq_one_letter_code
_entity_poly.pdbx_strand_id
1 'polypeptide(L)'
;MRRALYEAASALMTRLRGMDKGKSLGREIAKRSCHRKACVAVARKLAVIMHAMWSDGTFYVGDPAASPTDAAQRAHLKDRKLLGAHR
;
A
#
# COMPACT_ATOMS: atom_id res chain seq x y z
N MET A 1 14.33 13.21 0.92
CA MET A 1 13.69 11.89 1.18
C MET A 1 12.37 11.96 1.97
N ARG A 2 12.31 12.64 3.13
CA ARG A 2 11.08 12.66 4.00
C ARG A 2 9.77 13.03 3.29
N ARG A 3 9.80 14.02 2.39
CA ARG A 3 8.60 14.47 1.65
C ARG A 3 8.05 13.40 0.71
N ALA A 4 8.92 12.75 -0.07
CA ALA A 4 8.51 11.71 -1.02
C ALA A 4 7.82 10.53 -0.31
N LEU A 5 8.37 10.09 0.83
CA LEU A 5 7.77 9.02 1.63
C LEU A 5 6.43 9.42 2.25
N TYR A 6 6.27 10.68 2.65
CA TYR A 6 4.99 11.19 3.13
C TYR A 6 3.92 11.23 2.03
N GLU A 7 4.27 11.72 0.84
CA GLU A 7 3.35 11.71 -0.31
C GLU A 7 2.96 10.28 -0.70
N ALA A 8 3.91 9.35 -0.73
CA ALA A 8 3.65 7.94 -0.97
C ALA A 8 2.72 7.34 0.10
N ALA A 9 2.96 7.62 1.38
CA ALA A 9 2.08 7.17 2.47
C ALA A 9 0.67 7.78 2.38
N SER A 10 0.57 9.07 2.02
CA SER A 10 -0.71 9.75 1.80
C SER A 10 -1.50 9.11 0.65
N ALA A 11 -0.84 8.84 -0.48
CA ALA A 11 -1.42 8.14 -1.61
C ALA A 11 -1.82 6.69 -1.26
N LEU A 12 -1.00 5.98 -0.48
CA LEU A 12 -1.32 4.64 0.02
C LEU A 12 -2.61 4.64 0.87
N MET A 13 -2.74 5.64 1.74
CA MET A 13 -3.90 5.77 2.64
C MET A 13 -5.18 6.18 1.91
N THR A 14 -5.07 7.05 0.91
CA THR A 14 -6.23 7.69 0.26
C THR A 14 -6.64 7.05 -1.07
N ARG A 15 -5.68 6.62 -1.89
CA ARG A 15 -5.89 6.18 -3.27
C ARG A 15 -5.88 4.66 -3.45
N LEU A 16 -5.07 3.93 -2.68
CA LEU A 16 -4.99 2.48 -2.83
C LEU A 16 -6.36 1.83 -2.54
N ARG A 17 -6.92 1.11 -3.51
CA ARG A 17 -8.11 0.28 -3.30
C ARG A 17 -7.64 -1.14 -2.97
N GLY A 18 -7.77 -1.53 -1.71
CA GLY A 18 -7.27 -2.83 -1.22
C GLY A 18 -6.92 -2.80 0.27
N MET A 19 -6.74 -4.01 0.83
CA MET A 19 -6.17 -4.23 2.15
C MET A 19 -4.65 -4.26 2.01
N ASP A 20 -3.97 -3.52 2.87
CA ASP A 20 -2.51 -3.49 2.95
C ASP A 20 -2.14 -3.34 4.42
N LYS A 21 -1.09 -4.04 4.88
CA LYS A 21 -0.62 -4.03 6.27
C LYS A 21 -0.20 -2.63 6.72
N GLY A 22 0.51 -1.89 5.86
CA GLY A 22 0.88 -0.51 6.11
C GLY A 22 -0.36 0.38 6.24
N LYS A 23 -1.35 0.18 5.37
CA LYS A 23 -2.62 0.91 5.38
C LYS A 23 -3.50 0.59 6.58
N SER A 24 -3.59 -0.68 7.01
CA SER A 24 -4.39 -1.06 8.17
C SER A 24 -3.81 -0.47 9.46
N LEU A 25 -2.49 -0.55 9.63
CA LEU A 25 -1.78 0.12 10.72
C LEU A 25 -2.01 1.63 10.70
N GLY A 26 -1.92 2.25 9.51
CA GLY A 26 -2.21 3.67 9.34
C GLY A 26 -3.65 4.04 9.73
N ARG A 27 -4.64 3.22 9.38
CA ARG A 27 -6.04 3.44 9.75
C ARG A 27 -6.26 3.35 11.25
N GLU A 28 -5.64 2.38 11.93
CA GLU A 28 -5.73 2.24 13.38
C GLU A 28 -5.12 3.45 14.11
N ILE A 29 -3.96 3.93 13.61
CA ILE A 29 -3.34 5.14 14.14
C ILE A 29 -4.22 6.37 13.88
N ALA A 30 -4.83 6.47 12.70
CA ALA A 30 -5.71 7.58 12.37
C ALA A 30 -6.94 7.62 13.30
N LYS A 31 -7.49 6.45 13.65
CA LYS A 31 -8.63 6.31 14.56
C LYS A 31 -8.34 6.83 15.97
N ARG A 32 -7.17 6.53 16.52
CA ARG A 32 -6.75 6.99 17.86
C ARG A 32 -6.10 8.38 17.90
N SER A 33 -5.81 8.97 16.74
CA SER A 33 -5.09 10.25 16.64
C SER A 33 -5.61 11.11 15.49
N CYS A 34 -4.77 11.40 14.49
CA CYS A 34 -5.17 12.16 13.30
C CYS A 34 -4.49 11.62 12.04
N HIS A 35 -5.07 11.93 10.87
CA HIS A 35 -4.60 11.46 9.58
C HIS A 35 -3.13 11.81 9.30
N ARG A 36 -2.69 13.03 9.66
CA ARG A 36 -1.29 13.47 9.45
C ARG A 36 -0.31 12.63 10.27
N LYS A 37 -0.63 12.33 11.53
CA LYS A 37 0.20 11.47 12.40
C LYS A 37 0.26 10.03 11.87
N ALA A 38 -0.86 9.52 11.35
CA ALA A 38 -0.90 8.22 10.68
C ALA A 38 0.00 8.18 9.44
N CYS A 39 -0.08 9.18 8.55
CA CYS A 39 0.77 9.24 7.36
C CYS A 39 2.26 9.29 7.72
N VAL A 40 2.65 10.04 8.76
CA VAL A 40 4.04 10.06 9.24
C VAL A 40 4.48 8.69 9.77
N ALA A 41 3.64 8.01 10.54
CA ALA A 41 3.97 6.67 11.06
C ALA A 41 4.13 5.64 9.93
N VAL A 42 3.23 5.66 8.94
CA VAL A 42 3.30 4.79 7.76
C VAL A 42 4.55 5.11 6.94
N ALA A 43 4.87 6.39 6.70
CA ALA A 43 6.08 6.79 5.98
C ALA A 43 7.37 6.28 6.66
N ARG A 44 7.44 6.34 8.00
CA ARG A 44 8.58 5.78 8.75
C ARG A 44 8.70 4.27 8.59
N LYS A 45 7.57 3.55 8.67
CA LYS A 45 7.56 2.10 8.45
C LYS A 45 7.99 1.74 7.02
N LEU A 46 7.52 2.48 6.03
CA LEU A 46 7.93 2.30 4.63
C LEU A 46 9.42 2.54 4.43
N ALA A 47 10.01 3.55 5.07
CA ALA A 47 11.46 3.78 5.01
C ALA A 47 12.27 2.56 5.50
N VAL A 48 11.86 1.99 6.64
CA VAL A 48 12.51 0.80 7.21
C VAL A 48 12.36 -0.40 6.29
N ILE A 49 11.16 -0.62 5.74
CA ILE A 49 10.91 -1.71 4.79
C ILE A 49 11.78 -1.55 3.55
N MET A 50 11.81 -0.37 2.93
CA MET A 50 12.64 -0.13 1.74
C MET A 50 14.13 -0.34 2.02
N HIS A 51 14.60 0.05 3.20
CA HIS A 51 15.98 -0.19 3.60
C HIS A 51 16.29 -1.69 3.81
N ALA A 52 15.37 -2.43 4.44
CA ALA A 52 15.48 -3.87 4.62
C ALA A 52 15.43 -4.61 3.27
N MET A 53 14.53 -4.23 2.36
CA MET A 53 14.47 -4.80 1.02
C MET A 53 15.79 -4.61 0.25
N TRP A 54 16.42 -3.43 0.39
CA TRP A 54 17.71 -3.15 -0.22
C TRP A 54 18.84 -4.01 0.35
N SER A 55 18.79 -4.31 1.65
CA SER A 55 19.86 -5.05 2.35
C SER A 55 19.68 -6.57 2.24
N ASP A 56 18.44 -7.05 2.36
CA ASP A 56 18.09 -8.46 2.48
C ASP A 56 17.60 -9.08 1.15
N GLY A 57 17.38 -8.26 0.11
CA GLY A 57 16.85 -8.70 -1.19
C GLY A 57 15.39 -9.20 -1.14
N THR A 58 14.68 -8.99 -0.04
CA THR A 58 13.29 -9.41 0.13
C THR A 58 12.31 -8.41 -0.50
N PHE A 59 11.07 -8.84 -0.76
CA PHE A 59 10.02 -7.99 -1.33
C PHE A 59 8.91 -7.67 -0.32
N TYR A 60 8.39 -6.44 -0.37
CA TYR A 60 7.25 -6.06 0.46
C TYR A 60 5.94 -6.68 -0.06
N VAL A 61 5.31 -7.51 0.76
CA VAL A 61 3.97 -8.06 0.54
C VAL A 61 2.96 -7.31 1.42
N GLY A 62 2.21 -6.42 0.78
CA GLY A 62 1.24 -5.56 1.44
C GLY A 62 -0.01 -6.28 1.94
N ASP A 63 -0.54 -7.20 1.13
CA ASP A 63 -1.72 -8.00 1.44
C ASP A 63 -1.26 -9.45 1.73
N PRO A 64 -1.24 -9.92 2.99
CA PRO A 64 -0.75 -11.26 3.32
C PRO A 64 -1.65 -12.37 2.77
N ALA A 65 -2.90 -12.05 2.43
CA ALA A 65 -3.85 -12.97 1.83
C ALA A 65 -3.84 -12.91 0.30
N ALA A 66 -3.14 -11.94 -0.32
CA ALA A 66 -3.01 -11.91 -1.76
C ALA A 66 -2.02 -12.97 -2.23
N SER A 67 -2.56 -14.06 -2.77
CA SER A 67 -1.76 -15.00 -3.55
C SER A 67 -1.29 -14.33 -4.86
N PRO A 68 -0.19 -14.80 -5.49
CA PRO A 68 0.23 -14.32 -6.81
C PRO A 68 -0.90 -14.40 -7.85
N THR A 69 -1.80 -15.38 -7.69
CA THR A 69 -3.00 -15.59 -8.50
C THR A 69 -4.03 -14.48 -8.32
N ASP A 70 -4.25 -14.00 -7.08
CA ASP A 70 -5.16 -12.88 -6.81
C ASP A 70 -4.67 -11.58 -7.43
N ALA A 71 -3.34 -11.38 -7.47
CA ALA A 71 -2.73 -10.26 -8.16
C ALA A 71 -2.94 -10.35 -9.68
N ALA A 72 -2.78 -11.55 -10.27
CA ALA A 72 -3.05 -11.81 -11.68
C ALA A 72 -4.55 -11.65 -12.02
N GLN A 73 -5.47 -12.08 -11.15
CA GLN A 73 -6.91 -11.88 -11.32
C GLN A 73 -7.29 -10.40 -11.26
N ARG A 74 -6.71 -9.62 -10.34
CA ARG A 74 -6.91 -8.16 -10.29
C ARG A 74 -6.39 -7.46 -11.54
N ALA A 75 -5.28 -7.93 -12.13
CA ALA A 75 -4.77 -7.45 -13.40
C ALA A 75 -5.74 -7.77 -14.55
N HIS A 76 -6.17 -9.03 -14.66
CA HIS A 76 -7.14 -9.48 -15.67
C HIS A 76 -8.49 -8.74 -15.57
N LEU A 77 -8.98 -8.46 -14.36
CA LEU A 77 -10.19 -7.67 -14.14
C LEU A 77 -10.02 -6.21 -14.57
N LYS A 78 -8.82 -5.62 -14.40
CA LYS A 78 -8.51 -4.28 -14.91
C LYS A 78 -8.51 -4.27 -16.43
N ASP A 79 -7.85 -5.23 -17.06
CA ASP A 79 -7.76 -5.33 -18.52
C ASP A 79 -9.15 -5.47 -19.14
N ARG A 80 -10.00 -6.33 -18.57
CA ARG A 80 -11.40 -6.46 -18.98
C ARG A 80 -12.19 -5.14 -18.86
N LYS A 81 -11.92 -4.37 -17.82
CA LYS A 81 -12.61 -3.09 -17.57
C LYS A 81 -12.14 -1.97 -18.50
N LEU A 82 -10.85 -1.98 -18.89
CA LEU A 82 -10.27 -1.01 -19.83
C LEU A 82 -10.69 -1.27 -21.27
N LEU A 83 -10.90 -2.54 -21.63
CA LEU A 83 -11.38 -2.95 -22.96
C LEU A 83 -12.87 -2.69 -23.18
N GLY A 84 -13.59 -2.09 -22.22
CA GLY A 84 -15.01 -1.79 -22.36
C GLY A 84 -15.90 -3.02 -22.52
N ALA A 85 -15.41 -4.21 -22.14
CA ALA A 85 -16.15 -5.47 -22.19
C ALA A 85 -17.16 -5.57 -21.04
N HIS A 86 -18.03 -4.58 -20.95
CA HIS A 86 -19.27 -4.59 -20.21
C HIS A 86 -20.38 -4.44 -21.26
N ARG A 87 -20.92 -5.57 -21.72
CA ARG A 87 -22.28 -5.56 -22.29
C ARG A 87 -23.27 -5.19 -21.20
#